data_AF-A0ABD5UCG8-F1
#
_entry.id   AF-A0ABD5UCG8-F1
#
_cell.length_a   1.000
_cell.length_b   1.000
_cell.length_c   1.000
_cell.angle_alpha   90.00
_cell.angle_beta   90.00
_cell.angle_gamma   90.00
#
_symmetry.space_group_name_H-M   'P 1'
#
loop_
_entity.id
_entity.type
_entity.pdbx_description
1 polymer ?
#
loop_
_entity_poly.entity_id
_entity_poly.type
_entity_poly.pdbx_seq_one_letter_code
_entity_poly.pdbx_strand_id
1 'polypeptide(L)'
;MTQNRTVPPATNRLSKQRRYRRLMVGSLLGGVGLSLALRVLDYPLAGEAVYWLGVLGFLAVWFGTSVTLFDERDRALERRASQLALLALAPVLVVGASAARVLPLVSDYAVPAAVWPALYAYVSVYVVFGVAYAWVRSGR
;
A
#
# COMPACT_ATOMS: atom_id res chain seq x y z
N MET A 1 -42.28 -10.98 26.27
CA MET A 1 -41.72 -11.36 24.95
C MET A 1 -40.43 -10.59 24.73
N THR A 2 -39.30 -11.14 25.17
CA THR A 2 -37.96 -10.54 25.03
C THR A 2 -37.34 -10.98 23.71
N GLN A 3 -37.14 -10.02 22.82
CA GLN A 3 -36.58 -10.22 21.48
C GLN A 3 -35.11 -10.66 21.60
N ASN A 4 -34.85 -11.92 21.30
CA ASN A 4 -33.53 -12.53 21.28
C ASN A 4 -32.71 -11.93 20.11
N ARG A 5 -31.90 -10.91 20.38
CA ARG A 5 -30.93 -10.38 19.40
C ARG A 5 -29.84 -11.43 19.18
N THR A 6 -29.87 -12.11 18.05
CA THR A 6 -28.83 -13.06 17.62
C THR A 6 -27.54 -12.31 17.29
N VAL A 7 -26.75 -11.97 18.30
CA VAL A 7 -25.36 -11.55 18.10
C VAL A 7 -24.60 -12.78 17.59
N PRO A 8 -24.02 -12.75 16.38
CA PRO A 8 -23.25 -13.89 15.89
C PRO A 8 -22.11 -14.19 16.87
N PRO A 9 -21.82 -15.46 17.20
CA PRO A 9 -20.78 -15.81 18.16
C PRO A 9 -19.44 -15.17 17.76
N ALA A 10 -18.73 -14.59 18.73
CA ALA A 10 -17.52 -13.78 18.52
C ALA A 10 -16.46 -14.49 17.64
N THR A 11 -16.35 -15.82 17.77
CA THR A 11 -15.48 -16.68 16.97
C THR A 11 -15.78 -16.63 15.47
N ASN A 12 -17.05 -16.53 15.08
CA ASN A 12 -17.49 -16.46 13.68
C ASN A 12 -17.19 -15.08 13.06
N ARG A 13 -17.27 -14.01 13.84
CA ARG A 13 -16.91 -12.67 13.37
C ARG A 13 -15.40 -12.55 13.11
N LEU A 14 -14.57 -13.05 14.04
CA LEU A 14 -13.11 -13.01 13.91
C LEU A 14 -12.59 -13.86 12.75
N SER A 15 -13.15 -15.05 12.53
CA SER A 15 -12.78 -15.91 11.40
C SER A 15 -13.12 -15.26 10.06
N LYS A 16 -14.30 -14.63 9.95
CA LYS A 16 -14.74 -13.90 8.76
C LYS A 16 -13.84 -12.69 8.48
N GLN A 17 -13.47 -11.94 9.52
CA GLN A 17 -12.54 -10.80 9.41
C GLN A 17 -11.15 -11.22 8.91
N ARG A 18 -10.58 -12.31 9.47
CA ARG A 18 -9.29 -12.86 9.01
C ARG A 18 -9.35 -13.33 7.55
N ARG A 19 -10.45 -13.96 7.15
CA ARG A 19 -10.65 -14.44 5.78
C ARG A 19 -10.70 -13.28 4.79
N TYR A 20 -11.51 -12.25 5.04
CA TYR A 20 -11.58 -11.08 4.16
C TYR A 20 -10.25 -10.34 4.07
N ARG A 21 -9.53 -10.18 5.19
CA ARG A 21 -8.20 -9.57 5.17
C ARG A 21 -7.20 -10.37 4.33
N ARG A 22 -7.20 -11.71 4.45
CA ARG A 22 -6.36 -12.57 3.62
C ARG A 22 -6.73 -12.51 2.14
N LEU A 23 -8.01 -12.47 1.82
CA LEU A 23 -8.46 -12.33 0.43
C LEU A 23 -8.09 -10.97 -0.16
N MET A 24 -8.20 -9.91 0.62
CA MET A 24 -7.85 -8.55 0.21
C MET A 24 -6.34 -8.43 -0.04
N VAL A 25 -5.51 -8.83 0.93
CA VAL A 25 -4.05 -8.81 0.77
C VAL A 25 -3.60 -9.83 -0.28
N GLY A 26 -4.22 -11.01 -0.32
CA GLY A 26 -3.88 -12.09 -1.24
C GLY A 26 -4.22 -11.77 -2.70
N SER A 27 -5.34 -11.09 -2.96
CA SER A 27 -5.69 -10.64 -4.32
C SER A 27 -4.73 -9.57 -4.82
N LEU A 28 -4.33 -8.63 -3.96
CA LEU A 28 -3.37 -7.60 -4.31
C LEU A 28 -1.96 -8.18 -4.54
N LEU A 29 -1.42 -8.93 -3.57
CA LEU A 29 -0.09 -9.52 -3.68
C LEU A 29 -0.02 -10.59 -4.77
N GLY A 30 -1.06 -11.41 -4.91
CA GLY A 30 -1.18 -12.41 -5.96
C GLY A 30 -1.25 -11.78 -7.34
N GLY A 31 -2.08 -10.74 -7.52
CA GLY A 31 -2.17 -10.00 -8.77
C GLY A 31 -0.86 -9.33 -9.17
N VAL A 32 -0.19 -8.65 -8.24
CA VAL A 32 1.13 -8.04 -8.48
C VAL A 32 2.19 -9.10 -8.79
N GLY A 33 2.29 -10.15 -7.98
CA GLY A 33 3.29 -11.20 -8.15
C GLY A 33 3.14 -11.96 -9.48
N LEU A 34 1.90 -12.35 -9.82
CA LEU A 34 1.62 -13.05 -11.08
C LEU A 34 1.80 -12.12 -12.29
N SER A 35 1.43 -10.85 -12.17
CA SER A 35 1.69 -9.85 -13.21
C SER A 35 3.18 -9.72 -13.53
N LEU A 36 4.02 -9.61 -12.49
CA LEU A 36 5.47 -9.55 -12.65
C LEU A 36 6.04 -10.84 -13.28
N ALA A 37 5.56 -12.02 -12.86
CA ALA A 37 5.97 -13.28 -13.46
C ALA A 37 5.62 -13.35 -14.95
N LEU A 38 4.41 -12.93 -15.35
CA LEU A 38 3.98 -12.91 -16.76
C LEU A 38 4.80 -11.94 -17.61
N ARG A 39 5.24 -10.81 -17.04
CA ARG A 39 6.13 -9.86 -17.73
C ARG A 39 7.51 -10.45 -17.99
N VAL A 40 8.04 -11.27 -17.08
CA VAL A 40 9.32 -11.98 -17.26
C VAL A 40 9.20 -13.08 -18.33
N LEU A 41 8.00 -13.62 -18.55
CA LEU A 41 7.70 -14.63 -19.57
C LEU A 41 7.27 -14.03 -20.92
N ASP A 42 7.52 -12.74 -21.17
CA ASP A 42 7.16 -12.02 -22.40
C ASP A 42 5.65 -11.93 -22.71
N TYR A 43 4.80 -12.00 -21.68
CA TYR A 43 3.35 -11.75 -21.79
C TYR A 43 2.92 -10.44 -21.11
N PRO A 44 3.35 -9.25 -21.58
CA PRO A 44 3.13 -7.99 -20.88
C PRO A 44 1.64 -7.62 -20.78
N LEU A 45 0.85 -7.87 -21.83
CA LEU A 45 -0.59 -7.57 -21.84
C LEU A 45 -1.38 -8.47 -20.88
N ALA A 46 -1.06 -9.76 -20.84
CA ALA A 46 -1.67 -10.69 -19.90
C ALA A 46 -1.29 -10.33 -18.45
N GLY A 47 -0.02 -9.97 -18.22
CA GLY A 47 0.44 -9.49 -16.93
C GLY A 47 -0.32 -8.24 -16.47
N GLU A 48 -0.61 -7.31 -17.38
CA GLU A 48 -1.40 -6.11 -17.07
C GLU A 48 -2.85 -6.45 -16.72
N ALA A 49 -3.50 -7.33 -17.48
CA ALA A 49 -4.85 -7.78 -17.17
C ALA A 49 -4.93 -8.44 -15.79
N VAL A 50 -3.95 -9.27 -15.43
CA VAL A 50 -3.87 -9.90 -14.10
C VAL A 50 -3.66 -8.88 -12.99
N TYR A 51 -2.82 -7.86 -13.21
CA TYR A 51 -2.63 -6.78 -12.26
C TYR A 51 -3.95 -6.08 -11.95
N TRP A 52 -4.69 -5.68 -13.00
CA TRP A 52 -6.00 -5.04 -12.84
C TRP A 52 -7.02 -5.94 -12.17
N LEU A 53 -7.05 -7.24 -12.49
CA LEU A 53 -7.90 -8.22 -11.80
C LEU A 53 -7.58 -8.30 -10.30
N GLY A 54 -6.30 -8.24 -9.93
CA GLY A 54 -5.87 -8.17 -8.53
C GLY A 54 -6.39 -6.91 -7.83
N VAL A 55 -6.25 -5.74 -8.46
CA VAL A 55 -6.76 -4.46 -7.95
C VAL A 55 -8.28 -4.48 -7.80
N LEU A 56 -9.00 -4.95 -8.82
CA LEU A 56 -10.46 -5.07 -8.77
C LEU A 56 -10.92 -6.07 -7.70
N GLY A 57 -10.20 -7.18 -7.54
CA GLY A 57 -10.44 -8.14 -6.45
C GLY A 57 -10.25 -7.52 -5.07
N PHE A 58 -9.19 -6.73 -4.89
CA PHE A 58 -8.97 -5.96 -3.66
C PHE A 58 -10.13 -5.00 -3.39
N LEU A 59 -10.53 -4.20 -4.39
CA LEU A 59 -11.62 -3.23 -4.26
C LEU A 59 -12.96 -3.91 -3.97
N ALA A 60 -13.26 -5.03 -4.63
CA ALA A 60 -14.47 -5.80 -4.41
C ALA A 60 -14.57 -6.31 -2.97
N VAL A 61 -13.46 -6.80 -2.40
CA VAL A 61 -13.43 -7.24 -0.99
C VAL A 61 -13.52 -6.04 -0.05
N TRP A 62 -12.83 -4.95 -0.35
CA TRP A 62 -12.83 -3.73 0.46
C TRP A 62 -14.25 -3.15 0.59
N PHE A 63 -14.94 -2.92 -0.53
CA PHE A 63 -16.30 -2.38 -0.54
C PHE A 63 -17.36 -3.40 -0.13
N GLY A 64 -17.13 -4.69 -0.36
CA GLY A 64 -18.09 -5.76 -0.07
C GLY A 64 -18.09 -6.26 1.39
N THR A 65 -17.13 -5.85 2.22
CA THR A 65 -17.03 -6.36 3.59
C THR A 65 -17.94 -5.60 4.55
N SER A 66 -18.94 -6.28 5.13
CA SER A 66 -19.88 -5.71 6.12
C SER A 66 -19.36 -5.66 7.57
N VAL A 67 -18.07 -5.89 7.79
CA VAL A 67 -17.46 -6.05 9.11
C VAL A 67 -16.37 -5.01 9.27
N THR A 68 -16.31 -4.38 10.44
CA THR A 68 -15.19 -3.50 10.85
C THR A 68 -13.88 -4.31 10.83
N LEU A 69 -13.10 -4.16 9.76
CA LEU A 69 -11.88 -4.93 9.53
C LEU A 69 -10.70 -4.50 10.41
N PHE A 70 -10.74 -3.29 10.98
CA PHE A 70 -9.68 -2.71 11.78
C PHE A 70 -10.22 -2.33 13.17
N ASP A 71 -9.65 -2.95 14.20
CA ASP A 71 -9.90 -2.58 15.59
C ASP A 71 -8.97 -1.44 16.02
N GLU A 72 -9.14 -0.90 17.24
CA GLU A 72 -8.30 0.18 17.76
C GLU A 72 -6.81 -0.20 17.79
N ARG A 73 -6.51 -1.45 18.16
CA ARG A 73 -5.15 -1.99 18.16
C ARG A 73 -4.54 -2.00 16.75
N ASP A 74 -5.32 -2.38 15.74
CA ASP A 74 -4.84 -2.42 14.35
C ASP A 74 -4.57 -1.01 13.84
N ARG A 75 -5.43 -0.04 14.16
CA ARG A 75 -5.19 1.38 13.82
C ARG A 75 -3.95 1.93 14.48
N ALA A 76 -3.69 1.56 15.74
CA ALA A 76 -2.47 1.98 16.42
C ALA A 76 -1.21 1.37 15.78
N LEU A 77 -1.28 0.10 15.37
CA LEU A 77 -0.21 -0.56 14.62
C LEU A 77 0.00 0.08 13.25
N GLU A 78 -1.07 0.38 12.51
CA GLU A 78 -1.00 1.02 11.19
C GLU A 78 -0.38 2.43 11.25
N ARG A 79 -0.73 3.21 12.27
CA ARG A 79 -0.09 4.53 12.52
C ARG A 79 1.41 4.39 12.79
N ARG A 80 1.82 3.41 13.61
CA ARG A 80 3.25 3.17 13.88
C ARG A 80 3.97 2.65 12.64
N ALA A 81 3.36 1.72 11.90
CA ALA A 81 3.94 1.14 10.69
C ALA A 81 4.10 2.19 9.57
N SER A 82 3.10 3.04 9.34
CA SER A 82 3.20 4.14 8.39
C SER A 82 4.29 5.13 8.76
N GLN A 83 4.40 5.51 10.05
CA GLN A 83 5.48 6.37 10.51
C GLN A 83 6.87 5.73 10.34
N LEU A 84 7.02 4.45 10.68
CA LEU A 84 8.27 3.72 10.47
C LEU A 84 8.64 3.60 8.99
N ALA A 85 7.65 3.35 8.12
CA ALA A 85 7.87 3.30 6.68
C ALA A 85 8.35 4.65 6.13
N LEU A 86 7.73 5.76 6.54
CA LEU A 86 8.18 7.11 6.18
C LEU A 86 9.56 7.42 6.75
N LEU A 87 9.89 6.97 7.96
CA LEU A 87 11.23 7.15 8.52
C LEU A 87 12.29 6.33 7.75
N ALA A 88 11.94 5.12 7.30
CA ALA A 88 12.83 4.26 6.53
C ALA A 88 13.09 4.80 5.11
N LEU A 89 12.07 5.39 4.47
CA LEU A 89 12.21 5.97 3.13
C LEU A 89 12.98 7.30 3.12
N ALA A 90 13.03 8.01 4.24
CA ALA A 90 13.60 9.35 4.31
C ALA A 90 15.11 9.35 3.99
N PRO A 91 15.95 8.50 4.61
CA PRO A 91 17.37 8.44 4.27
C PRO A 91 17.60 7.99 2.82
N VAL A 92 16.77 7.09 2.28
CA VAL A 92 16.87 6.66 0.88
C VAL A 92 16.66 7.84 -0.05
N LEU A 93 15.64 8.67 0.21
CA LEU A 93 15.38 9.87 -0.58
C LEU A 93 16.49 10.90 -0.41
N VAL A 94 16.93 11.18 0.82
CA VAL A 94 17.97 12.18 1.10
C VAL A 94 19.30 11.80 0.46
N VAL A 95 19.77 10.58 0.69
CA VAL A 95 21.04 10.08 0.15
C VAL A 95 20.94 9.89 -1.36
N GLY A 96 19.88 9.24 -1.84
CA GLY A 96 19.69 8.96 -3.27
C GLY A 96 19.58 10.23 -4.10
N ALA A 97 18.80 11.21 -3.64
CA ALA A 97 18.68 12.49 -4.35
C ALA A 97 19.97 13.32 -4.27
N SER A 98 20.71 13.25 -3.16
CA SER A 98 22.00 13.94 -3.04
C SER A 98 23.05 13.31 -3.96
N ALA A 99 23.15 11.98 -3.99
CA ALA A 99 24.03 11.26 -4.90
C ALA A 99 23.70 11.57 -6.36
N ALA A 100 22.42 11.56 -6.74
CA ALA A 100 21.98 11.89 -8.10
C ALA A 100 22.33 13.32 -8.53
N ARG A 101 22.44 14.27 -7.59
CA ARG A 101 22.87 15.65 -7.89
C ARG A 101 24.39 15.82 -7.93
N VAL A 102 25.11 15.15 -7.03
CA VAL A 102 26.56 15.38 -6.84
C VAL A 102 27.41 14.51 -7.75
N LEU A 103 27.06 13.23 -7.98
CA LEU A 103 27.87 12.31 -8.78
C LEU A 103 28.24 12.86 -10.17
N PRO A 104 27.31 13.47 -10.94
CA PRO A 104 27.65 14.04 -12.25
C PRO A 104 28.60 15.25 -12.19
N LEU A 105 28.77 15.88 -11.02
CA LEU A 105 29.63 17.04 -10.84
C LEU A 105 31.07 16.65 -10.47
N VAL A 106 31.26 15.45 -9.93
CA VAL A 106 32.55 14.99 -9.38
C VAL A 106 33.07 13.73 -10.09
N SER A 107 32.35 13.22 -11.09
CA SER A 107 32.71 12.04 -11.86
C SER A 107 32.05 12.04 -13.24
N ASP A 108 32.50 11.15 -14.13
CA ASP A 108 31.89 10.92 -15.44
C ASP A 108 30.57 10.11 -15.38
N TYR A 109 30.03 9.90 -14.18
CA TYR A 109 28.81 9.12 -13.99
C TYR A 109 27.57 9.89 -14.49
N ALA A 110 26.94 9.36 -15.53
CA ALA A 110 25.64 9.83 -16.00
C ALA A 110 24.52 9.12 -15.22
N VAL A 111 23.72 9.89 -14.49
CA VAL A 111 22.54 9.39 -13.78
C VAL A 111 21.48 8.94 -14.79
N PRO A 112 20.99 7.68 -14.71
CA PRO A 112 19.95 7.21 -15.62
C PRO A 112 18.68 8.07 -15.52
N ALA A 113 18.05 8.37 -16.67
CA ALA A 113 16.88 9.25 -16.73
C ALA A 113 15.71 8.77 -15.85
N ALA A 114 15.57 7.47 -15.63
CA ALA A 114 14.54 6.86 -14.78
C ALA A 114 14.71 7.16 -13.27
N VAL A 115 15.89 7.59 -12.81
CA VAL A 115 16.13 7.88 -11.39
C VAL A 115 15.33 9.09 -10.92
N TRP A 116 15.19 10.13 -11.74
CA TRP A 116 14.47 11.35 -11.37
C TRP A 116 12.97 11.10 -11.12
N PRO A 117 12.21 10.45 -12.04
CA PRO A 117 10.83 10.04 -11.75
C PRO A 117 10.69 9.18 -10.50
N ALA A 118 11.62 8.24 -10.27
CA ALA A 118 11.60 7.40 -9.07
C ALA A 118 11.77 8.22 -7.78
N LEU A 119 12.71 9.19 -7.75
CA LEU A 119 12.87 10.11 -6.63
C LEU A 119 11.61 10.95 -6.40
N TYR A 120 11.00 11.48 -7.47
CA TYR A 120 9.74 12.23 -7.36
C TYR A 120 8.57 11.36 -6.87
N ALA A 121 8.54 10.07 -7.21
CA ALA A 121 7.56 9.13 -6.68
C ALA A 121 7.73 8.93 -5.16
N TYR A 122 8.96 8.90 -4.63
CA TYR A 122 9.16 8.90 -3.18
C TYR A 122 8.75 10.23 -2.54
N VAL A 123 9.07 11.37 -3.15
CA VAL A 123 8.62 12.69 -2.69
C VAL A 123 7.10 12.75 -2.59
N SER A 124 6.38 12.23 -3.59
CA SER A 124 4.92 12.28 -3.62
C SER A 124 4.29 11.52 -2.45
N VAL A 125 4.90 10.42 -1.98
CA VAL A 125 4.45 9.72 -0.76
C VAL A 125 4.46 10.65 0.46
N TYR A 126 5.52 11.44 0.65
CA TYR A 126 5.59 12.42 1.75
C TYR A 126 4.58 13.56 1.58
N VAL A 127 4.43 14.06 0.34
CA VAL A 127 3.47 15.13 0.05
C VAL A 127 2.06 14.66 0.35
N VAL A 128 1.67 13.48 -0.15
CA VAL A 128 0.34 12.90 0.10
C VAL A 128 0.13 12.68 1.60
N PHE A 129 1.11 12.13 2.31
CA PHE A 129 1.01 11.97 3.77
C PHE A 129 0.86 13.32 4.48
N GLY A 130 1.65 14.33 4.12
CA GLY A 130 1.61 15.67 4.70
C GLY A 130 0.26 16.37 4.47
N VAL A 131 -0.27 16.29 3.25
CA VAL A 131 -1.60 16.82 2.90
C VAL A 131 -2.69 16.11 3.67
N ALA A 132 -2.67 14.78 3.71
CA ALA A 132 -3.63 13.99 4.47
C ALA A 132 -3.58 14.33 5.98
N TYR A 133 -2.37 14.46 6.54
CA TYR A 133 -2.18 14.84 7.93
C TYR A 133 -2.71 16.25 8.22
N ALA A 134 -2.40 17.23 7.37
CA ALA A 134 -2.89 18.60 7.49
C ALA A 134 -4.43 18.66 7.42
N TRP A 135 -5.03 17.95 6.47
CA TRP A 135 -6.47 17.83 6.32
C TRP A 135 -7.14 17.29 7.60
N VAL A 136 -6.66 16.15 8.10
CA VAL A 136 -7.17 15.52 9.33
C VAL A 136 -6.98 16.42 10.54
N ARG A 137 -5.88 17.18 10.60
CA ARG A 137 -5.62 18.15 11.67
C ARG A 137 -6.57 19.35 11.62
N SER A 138 -6.90 19.84 10.43
CA SER A 138 -7.75 21.03 10.23
C SER A 138 -9.25 20.76 10.38
N GLY A 139 -9.70 19.51 10.26
CA GLY A 139 -11.08 19.10 10.49
C GLY A 139 -11.44 18.83 11.96
N ARG A 140 -10.57 19.25 12.90
CA ARG A 140 -10.79 19.24 14.35
C ARG A 140 -10.83 20.67 14.86
#